data_AF-A0A1W6DLQ4-F1
#
_entry.id   AF-A0A1W6DLQ4-F1
#
_cell.length_a   1.000
_cell.length_b   1.000
_cell.length_c   1.000
_cell.angle_alpha   90.00
_cell.angle_beta   90.00
_cell.angle_gamma   90.00
#
_symmetry.space_group_name_H-M   'P 1'
#
loop_
_entity.id
_entity.type
_entity.pdbx_description
1 polymer ?
#
loop_
_entity_poly.entity_id
_entity_poly.type
_entity_poly.pdbx_seq_one_letter_code
_entity_poly.pdbx_strand_id
1 'polypeptide(L)'
;MTGTRTGRRAGGTAGPTAGRRTLSLLLAVLTLVTASWWGVAHAAVEPTTAAWTDQAQAAAPVSAGRWQTTTAGTCVARGEGRAVLSGCTVRSISFETWGEPGSQVRNYYVAFTVPAGTRSVSFDVDLRVATGQETSWRWSGAHVVAGAQFTPQQGWTCADLPRVRGEGADWQNPIYFQVAEQGGGGASACP
;
A
#
# COMPACT_ATOMS: atom_id res chain seq x y z
N MET A 1 -0.27 -7.20 65.83
CA MET A 1 -1.72 -7.35 66.03
C MET A 1 -2.27 -8.08 64.80
N THR A 2 -2.51 -9.40 64.91
CA THR A 2 -3.87 -10.00 64.99
C THR A 2 -4.75 -9.60 63.80
N GLY A 3 -5.28 -10.47 62.95
CA GLY A 3 -5.35 -11.93 62.94
C GLY A 3 -6.08 -12.45 61.68
N THR A 4 -6.04 -13.77 61.56
CA THR A 4 -6.67 -14.72 60.62
C THR A 4 -8.19 -14.72 60.49
N ARG A 5 -8.74 -15.10 59.31
CA ARG A 5 -9.78 -16.17 59.07
C ARG A 5 -10.24 -16.13 57.59
N THR A 6 -9.94 -17.11 56.73
CA THR A 6 -10.63 -18.41 56.45
C THR A 6 -12.17 -18.34 56.27
N GLY A 7 -12.70 -18.91 55.17
CA GLY A 7 -14.13 -19.25 55.11
C GLY A 7 -14.78 -19.54 53.74
N ARG A 8 -14.46 -20.70 53.16
CA ARG A 8 -15.14 -21.44 52.07
C ARG A 8 -16.67 -21.62 52.26
N ARG A 9 -17.47 -21.59 51.19
CA ARG A 9 -18.49 -22.65 50.87
C ARG A 9 -19.16 -22.48 49.50
N ALA A 10 -19.06 -23.56 48.72
CA ALA A 10 -19.97 -23.92 47.65
C ALA A 10 -21.12 -24.79 48.21
N GLY A 11 -22.26 -24.78 47.51
CA GLY A 11 -23.43 -25.63 47.67
C GLY A 11 -24.59 -24.96 46.92
N GLY A 12 -25.38 -25.58 46.05
CA GLY A 12 -25.63 -26.98 45.77
C GLY A 12 -27.15 -27.19 45.65
N THR A 13 -27.59 -27.63 44.47
CA THR A 13 -28.77 -28.49 44.17
C THR A 13 -30.23 -28.00 44.28
N ALA A 14 -30.90 -28.06 43.11
CA ALA A 14 -32.11 -28.85 42.76
C ALA A 14 -33.56 -28.40 43.14
N GLY A 15 -34.32 -28.03 42.07
CA GLY A 15 -35.76 -28.18 41.70
C GLY A 15 -36.88 -28.42 42.74
N PRO A 16 -38.09 -28.87 42.35
CA PRO A 16 -38.91 -28.64 41.15
C PRO A 16 -40.33 -28.07 41.53
N THR A 17 -41.18 -27.66 40.58
CA THR A 17 -42.65 -27.93 40.64
C THR A 17 -43.38 -27.48 39.38
N ALA A 18 -44.14 -28.43 38.83
CA ALA A 18 -45.12 -28.29 37.77
C ALA A 18 -46.52 -27.90 38.33
N GLY A 19 -47.38 -27.37 37.46
CA GLY A 19 -48.82 -27.12 37.70
C GLY A 19 -49.39 -26.21 36.61
N ARG A 20 -49.81 -26.65 35.41
CA ARG A 20 -50.92 -27.53 34.98
C ARG A 20 -52.32 -26.86 35.05
N ARG A 21 -52.96 -26.78 33.86
CA ARG A 21 -54.41 -26.66 33.53
C ARG A 21 -54.95 -25.21 33.50
N THR A 22 -55.69 -24.72 32.50
CA THR A 22 -56.88 -25.22 31.74
C THR A 22 -57.00 -24.41 30.42
N LEU A 23 -57.10 -24.93 29.19
CA LEU A 23 -58.13 -25.73 28.47
C LEU A 23 -59.48 -25.03 28.22
N SER A 24 -59.80 -24.83 26.92
CA SER A 24 -61.11 -24.74 26.23
C SER A 24 -61.31 -23.41 25.45
N LEU A 25 -61.19 -23.42 24.11
CA LEU A 25 -62.19 -23.77 23.08
C LEU A 25 -63.33 -22.75 22.94
N LEU A 26 -63.41 -22.11 21.77
CA LEU A 26 -64.68 -21.91 21.04
C LEU A 26 -64.41 -21.57 19.56
N LEU A 27 -64.83 -22.51 18.71
CA LEU A 27 -65.01 -22.43 17.27
C LEU A 27 -66.26 -21.59 16.92
N ALA A 28 -66.23 -20.93 15.75
CA ALA A 28 -67.28 -20.89 14.70
C ALA A 28 -67.24 -19.55 13.92
N VAL A 29 -67.51 -19.38 12.63
CA VAL A 29 -67.54 -20.20 11.39
C VAL A 29 -68.00 -19.23 10.27
N LEU A 30 -67.45 -19.38 9.05
CA LEU A 30 -67.94 -18.97 7.70
C LEU A 30 -68.19 -17.47 7.38
N THR A 31 -67.61 -16.98 6.27
CA THR A 31 -68.32 -16.89 4.95
C THR A 31 -67.40 -16.45 3.78
N LEU A 32 -67.49 -17.23 2.69
CA LEU A 32 -67.27 -16.94 1.26
C LEU A 32 -65.96 -16.30 0.76
N VAL A 33 -65.09 -17.13 0.16
CA VAL A 33 -64.25 -16.72 -0.98
C VAL A 33 -64.76 -17.46 -2.22
N THR A 34 -65.44 -16.72 -3.07
CA THR A 34 -65.96 -17.19 -4.37
C THR A 34 -64.82 -17.45 -5.33
N ALA A 35 -64.97 -18.56 -6.07
CA ALA A 35 -64.08 -19.06 -7.09
C ALA A 35 -63.75 -18.04 -8.18
N SER A 36 -62.48 -17.98 -8.57
CA SER A 36 -62.05 -17.59 -9.91
C SER A 36 -61.08 -18.65 -10.44
N TRP A 37 -61.67 -19.66 -11.07
CA TRP A 37 -60.98 -20.61 -11.94
C TRP A 37 -60.56 -19.89 -13.20
N TRP A 38 -59.26 -19.63 -13.36
CA TRP A 38 -58.63 -19.37 -14.64
C TRP A 38 -57.41 -20.27 -14.72
N GLY A 39 -57.55 -21.36 -15.48
CA GLY A 39 -56.47 -22.26 -15.77
C GLY A 39 -55.40 -21.56 -16.60
N VAL A 40 -54.14 -21.77 -16.21
CA VAL A 40 -52.99 -21.61 -17.10
C VAL A 40 -52.07 -22.80 -16.86
N ALA A 41 -51.62 -23.38 -17.97
CA ALA A 41 -51.03 -24.69 -18.12
C ALA A 41 -49.84 -24.99 -17.19
N HIS A 42 -49.73 -26.25 -16.74
CA HIS A 42 -48.48 -26.80 -16.25
C HIS A 42 -47.47 -26.79 -17.41
N ALA A 43 -46.54 -25.84 -17.40
CA ALA A 43 -45.37 -25.93 -18.25
C ALA A 43 -44.60 -27.19 -17.81
N ALA A 44 -44.37 -28.09 -18.76
CA ALA A 44 -43.48 -29.23 -18.56
C ALA A 44 -42.12 -28.72 -18.09
N VAL A 45 -41.59 -29.31 -17.01
CA VAL A 45 -40.21 -29.07 -16.61
C VAL A 45 -39.32 -29.79 -17.62
N GLU A 46 -38.80 -29.04 -18.60
CA GLU A 46 -37.76 -29.55 -19.49
C GLU A 46 -36.45 -29.74 -18.68
N PRO A 47 -35.62 -30.74 -19.02
CA PRO A 47 -34.32 -30.90 -18.38
C PRO A 47 -33.44 -29.68 -18.68
N THR A 48 -33.13 -28.90 -17.64
CA THR A 48 -32.13 -27.84 -17.72
C THR A 48 -30.77 -28.48 -18.00
N THR A 49 -30.34 -28.48 -19.26
CA THR A 49 -28.97 -28.85 -19.60
C THR A 49 -28.05 -27.80 -18.99
N ALA A 50 -27.15 -28.22 -18.09
CA ALA A 50 -26.15 -27.35 -17.53
C ALA A 50 -25.38 -26.68 -18.68
N ALA A 51 -25.49 -25.35 -18.77
CA ALA A 51 -24.64 -24.58 -19.66
C ALA A 51 -23.21 -24.82 -19.19
N TRP A 52 -22.41 -25.43 -20.06
CA TRP A 52 -20.97 -25.52 -19.89
C TRP A 52 -20.46 -24.14 -19.46
N THR A 53 -19.79 -24.06 -18.32
CA THR A 53 -19.05 -22.87 -17.96
C THR A 53 -17.87 -22.80 -18.90
N ASP A 54 -18.06 -22.16 -20.06
CA ASP A 54 -16.95 -21.77 -20.90
C ASP A 54 -16.05 -20.87 -20.06
N GLN A 55 -14.82 -21.33 -19.79
CA GLN A 55 -13.80 -20.44 -19.26
C GLN A 55 -13.55 -19.39 -20.33
N ALA A 56 -14.09 -18.19 -20.11
CA ALA A 56 -13.74 -17.02 -20.89
C ALA A 56 -12.26 -16.70 -20.62
N GLN A 57 -11.38 -17.25 -21.45
CA GLN A 57 -9.97 -16.85 -21.46
C GLN A 57 -9.88 -15.53 -22.22
N ALA A 58 -9.79 -14.43 -21.48
CA ALA A 58 -9.43 -13.14 -22.03
C ALA A 58 -7.91 -13.12 -22.28
N ALA A 59 -7.50 -13.40 -23.51
CA ALA A 59 -6.16 -13.05 -23.96
C ALA A 59 -6.22 -11.63 -24.52
N ALA A 60 -5.70 -10.65 -23.75
CA ALA A 60 -5.40 -9.36 -24.33
C ALA A 60 -4.13 -9.51 -25.18
N PRO A 61 -4.12 -9.15 -26.47
CA PRO A 61 -2.87 -8.97 -27.17
C PRO A 61 -2.16 -7.81 -26.46
N VAL A 62 -1.12 -8.14 -25.67
CA VAL A 62 -0.07 -7.16 -25.41
C VAL A 62 0.50 -6.87 -26.78
N SER A 63 0.09 -5.73 -27.36
CA SER A 63 0.95 -5.07 -28.31
C SER A 63 2.32 -5.04 -27.64
N ALA A 64 3.35 -5.43 -28.38
CA ALA A 64 4.73 -5.17 -27.98
C ALA A 64 4.93 -3.65 -27.99
N GLY A 65 4.22 -2.94 -27.09
CA GLY A 65 4.64 -1.67 -26.60
C GLY A 65 6.03 -1.95 -26.09
N ARG A 66 7.02 -1.27 -26.67
CA ARG A 66 8.24 -1.05 -25.92
C ARG A 66 7.79 -0.66 -24.53
N TRP A 67 8.15 -1.46 -23.53
CA TRP A 67 8.21 -0.95 -22.18
C TRP A 67 9.03 0.32 -22.33
N GLN A 68 8.36 1.47 -22.27
CA GLN A 68 9.06 2.71 -22.06
C GLN A 68 9.65 2.50 -20.68
N THR A 69 10.90 2.06 -20.63
CA THR A 69 11.71 2.22 -19.44
C THR A 69 11.74 3.73 -19.29
N THR A 70 10.80 4.27 -18.52
CA THR A 70 10.87 5.64 -18.04
C THR A 70 12.23 5.69 -17.38
N THR A 71 13.19 6.33 -18.04
CA THR A 71 14.57 6.34 -17.58
C THR A 71 14.54 6.86 -16.14
N ALA A 72 14.75 5.97 -15.15
CA ALA A 72 14.59 6.27 -13.73
C ALA A 72 15.44 7.49 -13.31
N GLY A 73 16.51 7.71 -14.07
CA GLY A 73 17.28 8.93 -14.10
C GLY A 73 18.53 8.73 -14.96
N THR A 74 19.37 9.74 -14.99
CA THR A 74 20.71 9.66 -15.57
C THR A 74 21.76 9.67 -14.46
N CYS A 75 22.92 9.07 -14.73
CA CYS A 75 24.04 9.18 -13.82
C CYS A 75 25.38 9.25 -14.58
N VAL A 76 26.36 9.86 -13.93
CA VAL A 76 27.73 10.00 -14.40
C VAL A 76 28.65 9.53 -13.29
N ALA A 77 29.37 8.43 -13.53
CA ALA A 77 30.39 7.94 -12.64
C ALA A 77 31.71 8.68 -12.90
N ARG A 78 32.38 9.13 -11.83
CA ARG A 78 33.70 9.76 -11.91
C ARG A 78 34.70 8.99 -11.07
N GLY A 79 35.85 8.69 -11.67
CA GLY A 79 36.98 8.05 -11.00
C GLY A 79 37.96 9.07 -10.41
N GLU A 80 39.18 8.60 -10.20
CA GLU A 80 40.30 9.44 -9.73
C GLU A 80 40.50 10.67 -10.63
N GLY A 81 40.83 11.82 -10.03
CA GLY A 81 40.99 13.07 -10.79
C GLY A 81 39.73 13.57 -11.50
N ARG A 82 38.54 13.08 -11.11
CA ARG A 82 37.23 13.38 -11.74
C ARG A 82 37.08 12.90 -13.19
N ALA A 83 37.89 11.93 -13.62
CA ALA A 83 37.75 11.33 -14.95
C ALA A 83 36.37 10.68 -15.11
N VAL A 84 35.65 10.98 -16.20
CA VAL A 84 34.33 10.39 -16.48
C VAL A 84 34.49 8.95 -16.93
N LEU A 85 33.76 8.04 -16.30
CA LEU A 85 33.74 6.62 -16.61
C LEU A 85 32.44 6.25 -17.32
N SER A 86 32.50 5.34 -18.29
CA SER A 86 31.33 4.87 -19.03
C SER A 86 30.62 3.71 -18.29
N GLY A 87 29.31 3.56 -18.53
CA GLY A 87 28.53 2.44 -17.98
C GLY A 87 27.78 2.73 -16.67
N CYS A 88 27.72 3.99 -16.23
CA CYS A 88 26.85 4.37 -15.12
C CYS A 88 25.38 4.21 -15.52
N THR A 89 24.60 3.47 -14.72
CA THR A 89 23.14 3.40 -14.86
C THR A 89 22.44 3.46 -13.50
N VAL A 90 21.26 4.08 -13.46
CA VAL A 90 20.38 4.02 -12.28
C VAL A 90 19.74 2.64 -12.27
N ARG A 91 20.08 1.83 -11.26
CA ARG A 91 19.61 0.44 -11.13
C ARG A 91 18.22 0.38 -10.51
N SER A 92 18.00 1.14 -9.44
CA SER A 92 16.70 1.19 -8.76
C SER A 92 16.58 2.45 -7.93
N ILE A 93 15.34 2.88 -7.73
CA ILE A 93 14.97 3.90 -6.76
C ILE A 93 13.88 3.28 -5.89
N SER A 94 14.12 3.22 -4.59
CA SER A 94 13.14 2.68 -3.65
C SER A 94 12.95 3.60 -2.46
N PHE A 95 11.81 3.46 -1.78
CA PHE A 95 11.58 4.20 -0.55
C PHE A 95 10.79 3.42 0.50
N GLU A 96 11.01 3.80 1.75
CA GLU A 96 10.19 3.44 2.91
C GLU A 96 9.50 4.69 3.44
N THR A 97 8.24 4.59 3.87
CA THR A 97 7.46 5.72 4.36
C THR A 97 7.09 5.52 5.83
N TRP A 98 7.08 6.60 6.61
CA TRP A 98 6.46 6.64 7.93
C TRP A 98 5.84 8.01 8.19
N GLY A 99 5.09 8.11 9.29
CA GLY A 99 4.34 9.30 9.65
C GLY A 99 2.91 9.29 9.11
N GLU A 100 2.16 10.34 9.45
CA GLU A 100 0.77 10.51 9.05
C GLU A 100 0.66 11.41 7.82
N PRO A 101 -0.38 11.27 6.99
CA PRO A 101 -0.62 12.15 5.85
C PRO A 101 -0.48 13.65 6.19
N GLY A 102 0.37 14.37 5.45
CA GLY A 102 0.70 15.77 5.67
C GLY A 102 1.97 15.99 6.49
N SER A 103 2.45 14.99 7.21
CA SER A 103 3.70 15.00 7.99
C SER A 103 4.60 13.79 7.71
N GLN A 104 4.39 13.12 6.58
CA GLN A 104 5.13 11.91 6.24
C GLN A 104 6.59 12.21 5.92
N VAL A 105 7.43 11.20 6.12
CA VAL A 105 8.82 11.20 5.68
C VAL A 105 9.08 9.91 4.91
N ARG A 106 9.82 10.04 3.80
CA ARG A 106 10.25 8.95 2.94
C ARG A 106 11.77 8.81 2.96
N ASN A 107 12.27 7.63 3.34
CA ASN A 107 13.67 7.22 3.20
C ASN A 107 13.88 6.78 1.75
N TYR A 108 14.60 7.55 0.94
CA TYR A 108 14.93 7.16 -0.43
C TYR A 108 16.29 6.48 -0.49
N TYR A 109 16.37 5.46 -1.34
CA TYR A 109 17.58 4.73 -1.67
C TYR A 109 17.74 4.71 -3.19
N VAL A 110 18.77 5.40 -3.70
CA VAL A 110 19.08 5.44 -5.12
C VAL A 110 20.28 4.54 -5.39
N ALA A 111 20.03 3.41 -6.03
CA ALA A 111 21.07 2.43 -6.34
C ALA A 111 21.59 2.60 -7.76
N PHE A 112 22.89 2.48 -7.94
CA PHE A 112 23.56 2.62 -9.23
C PHE A 112 24.30 1.33 -9.59
N THR A 113 24.40 1.06 -10.89
CA THR A 113 25.45 0.21 -11.44
C THR A 113 26.55 1.14 -11.92
N VAL A 114 27.77 0.97 -11.39
CA VAL A 114 28.91 1.83 -11.67
C VAL A 114 30.11 1.00 -12.11
N PRO A 115 30.98 1.53 -12.99
CA PRO A 115 32.21 0.85 -13.39
C PRO A 115 33.22 0.78 -12.24
N ALA A 116 34.16 -0.15 -12.33
CA ALA A 116 35.27 -0.26 -11.38
C ALA A 116 36.12 1.03 -11.38
N GLY A 117 36.63 1.42 -10.21
CA GLY A 117 37.42 2.65 -10.05
C GLY A 117 36.59 3.94 -9.91
N THR A 118 35.26 3.84 -9.84
CA THR A 118 34.40 4.98 -9.49
C THR A 118 34.75 5.50 -8.08
N ARG A 119 34.67 6.81 -7.90
CA ARG A 119 34.87 7.54 -6.63
C ARG A 119 33.66 8.38 -6.25
N SER A 120 32.96 8.92 -7.24
CA SER A 120 31.69 9.62 -7.05
C SER A 120 30.72 9.36 -8.18
N VAL A 121 29.44 9.56 -7.88
CA VAL A 121 28.33 9.44 -8.82
C VAL A 121 27.53 10.73 -8.79
N SER A 122 27.51 11.46 -9.91
CA SER A 122 26.51 12.49 -10.14
C SER A 122 25.25 11.85 -10.69
N PHE A 123 24.08 12.28 -10.22
CA PHE A 123 22.81 11.72 -10.64
C PHE A 123 21.73 12.79 -10.81
N ASP A 124 20.77 12.49 -11.66
CA ASP A 124 19.56 13.26 -11.92
C ASP A 124 18.41 12.25 -12.04
N VAL A 125 17.56 12.17 -11.03
CA VAL A 125 16.51 11.14 -10.89
C VAL A 125 15.16 11.77 -10.62
N ASP A 126 14.07 11.14 -11.08
CA ASP A 126 12.70 11.50 -10.70
C ASP A 126 12.20 10.51 -9.63
N LEU A 127 11.95 11.01 -8.42
CA LEU A 127 11.49 10.17 -7.31
C LEU A 127 10.06 9.63 -7.49
N ARG A 128 9.28 10.14 -8.46
CA ARG A 128 7.95 9.56 -8.78
C ARG A 128 8.04 8.15 -9.33
N VAL A 129 9.18 7.75 -9.89
CA VAL A 129 9.39 6.40 -10.41
C VAL A 129 9.88 5.42 -9.33
N ALA A 130 10.05 5.90 -8.10
CA ALA A 130 10.52 5.09 -7.00
C ALA A 130 9.48 4.04 -6.59
N THR A 131 9.97 2.90 -6.10
CA THR A 131 9.14 1.79 -5.63
C THR A 131 9.13 1.73 -4.12
N GLY A 132 7.96 1.62 -3.51
CA GLY A 132 7.86 1.64 -2.05
C GLY A 132 6.43 1.46 -1.56
N GLN A 133 6.22 1.60 -0.26
CA GLN A 133 4.89 1.61 0.33
C GLN A 133 4.20 2.93 -0.01
N GLU A 134 3.30 2.87 -0.99
CA GLU A 134 2.57 4.05 -1.44
C GLU A 134 1.61 4.58 -0.38
N THR A 135 1.54 5.90 -0.32
CA THR A 135 0.75 6.66 0.63
C THR A 135 0.18 7.90 -0.05
N SER A 136 -0.62 8.70 0.66
CA SER A 136 -1.21 9.95 0.14
C SER A 136 -0.20 11.12 0.04
N TRP A 137 1.00 10.84 -0.48
CA TRP A 137 2.14 11.75 -0.51
C TRP A 137 1.90 13.03 -1.31
N ARG A 138 2.40 14.15 -0.80
CA ARG A 138 2.33 15.48 -1.41
C ARG A 138 3.73 16.06 -1.61
N TRP A 139 4.04 16.40 -2.87
CA TRP A 139 5.30 17.06 -3.22
C TRP A 139 5.32 18.57 -2.92
N SER A 140 4.15 19.20 -2.80
CA SER A 140 4.06 20.63 -2.51
C SER A 140 4.65 20.93 -1.13
N GLY A 141 5.66 21.79 -1.10
CA GLY A 141 6.36 22.15 0.14
C GLY A 141 7.23 21.02 0.73
N ALA A 142 7.43 19.91 -0.01
CA ALA A 142 8.33 18.85 0.42
C ALA A 142 9.79 19.32 0.40
N HIS A 143 10.61 18.71 1.25
CA HIS A 143 12.03 19.02 1.32
C HIS A 143 12.91 17.81 1.58
N VAL A 144 14.15 17.85 1.08
CA VAL A 144 15.18 16.88 1.49
C VAL A 144 15.62 17.25 2.90
N VAL A 145 15.62 16.28 3.81
CA VAL A 145 16.04 16.48 5.21
C VAL A 145 17.56 16.50 5.30
N ALA A 146 18.09 17.36 6.18
CA ALA A 146 19.51 17.46 6.50
C ALA A 146 20.13 16.10 6.85
N GLY A 147 21.36 15.87 6.39
CA GLY A 147 22.05 14.58 6.51
C GLY A 147 21.92 13.66 5.30
N ALA A 148 21.40 14.17 4.17
CA ALA A 148 21.44 13.47 2.88
C ALA A 148 22.88 13.05 2.51
N GLN A 149 23.06 11.85 1.96
CA GLN A 149 24.36 11.32 1.51
C GLN A 149 24.78 11.84 0.13
N PHE A 150 24.30 13.01 -0.26
CA PHE A 150 24.70 13.66 -1.49
C PHE A 150 24.80 15.16 -1.29
N THR A 151 25.63 15.78 -2.11
CA THR A 151 25.71 17.23 -2.23
C THR A 151 24.83 17.66 -3.40
N PRO A 152 23.88 18.58 -3.20
CA PRO A 152 23.10 19.18 -4.29
C PRO A 152 23.95 19.71 -5.44
N GLN A 153 23.53 19.46 -6.68
CA GLN A 153 24.16 20.10 -7.84
C GLN A 153 23.82 21.60 -7.89
N GLN A 154 24.70 22.38 -8.50
CA GLN A 154 24.51 23.82 -8.64
C GLN A 154 23.17 24.14 -9.34
N GLY A 155 22.39 25.03 -8.73
CA GLY A 155 21.09 25.46 -9.26
C GLY A 155 19.96 24.46 -9.04
N TRP A 156 20.16 23.39 -8.27
CA TRP A 156 19.07 22.55 -7.77
C TRP A 156 18.59 23.03 -6.41
N THR A 157 17.27 23.03 -6.21
CA THR A 157 16.62 23.41 -4.94
C THR A 157 15.47 22.46 -4.60
N CYS A 158 14.91 22.56 -3.40
CA CYS A 158 13.71 21.79 -3.01
C CYS A 158 12.49 22.07 -3.92
N ALA A 159 12.44 23.23 -4.58
CA ALA A 159 11.37 23.54 -5.53
C ALA A 159 11.40 22.64 -6.79
N ASP A 160 12.53 21.98 -7.07
CA ASP A 160 12.67 21.05 -8.18
C ASP A 160 12.12 19.65 -7.87
N LEU A 161 11.77 19.37 -6.60
CA LEU A 161 11.19 18.08 -6.23
C LEU A 161 9.91 17.80 -7.05
N PRO A 162 9.72 16.54 -7.49
CA PRO A 162 10.43 15.31 -7.10
C PRO A 162 11.69 14.98 -7.89
N ARG A 163 12.18 15.88 -8.74
CA ARG A 163 13.45 15.66 -9.43
C ARG A 163 14.59 15.99 -8.46
N VAL A 164 15.54 15.06 -8.28
CA VAL A 164 16.71 15.26 -7.41
C VAL A 164 17.98 15.24 -8.25
N ARG A 165 18.83 16.26 -8.08
CA ARG A 165 20.13 16.38 -8.73
C ARG A 165 21.23 16.51 -7.68
N GLY A 166 22.17 15.57 -7.67
CA GLY A 166 23.19 15.50 -6.63
C GLY A 166 24.46 14.79 -7.05
N GLU A 167 25.46 14.85 -6.18
CA GLU A 167 26.67 14.02 -6.25
C GLU A 167 26.90 13.35 -4.89
N GLY A 168 27.01 12.02 -4.89
CA GLY A 168 27.37 11.23 -3.70
C GLY A 168 28.63 10.41 -3.95
N ALA A 169 29.22 9.89 -2.88
CA ALA A 169 30.39 9.03 -2.99
C ALA A 169 29.99 7.61 -3.44
N ASP A 170 30.88 6.91 -4.15
CA ASP A 170 30.60 5.57 -4.67
C ASP A 170 30.37 4.52 -3.56
N TRP A 171 31.07 4.67 -2.44
CA TRP A 171 30.92 3.81 -1.26
C TRP A 171 29.58 4.00 -0.53
N GLN A 172 28.82 5.05 -0.88
CA GLN A 172 27.46 5.30 -0.41
C GLN A 172 26.43 4.76 -1.42
N ASN A 173 26.66 3.64 -2.09
CA ASN A 173 25.71 3.04 -3.03
C ASN A 173 24.95 1.88 -2.36
N PRO A 174 23.62 2.01 -2.10
CA PRO A 174 22.71 3.06 -2.58
C PRO A 174 22.84 4.38 -1.83
N ILE A 175 22.70 5.49 -2.56
CA ILE A 175 22.71 6.84 -1.96
C ILE A 175 21.42 7.00 -1.18
N TYR A 176 21.56 7.21 0.13
CA TYR A 176 20.43 7.39 1.03
C TYR A 176 20.19 8.88 1.36
N PHE A 177 18.91 9.26 1.38
CA PHE A 177 18.47 10.54 1.91
C PHE A 177 17.00 10.48 2.27
N GLN A 178 16.56 11.41 3.12
CA GLN A 178 15.17 11.52 3.51
C GLN A 178 14.51 12.68 2.77
N VAL A 179 13.26 12.51 2.38
CA VAL A 179 12.38 13.61 1.95
C VAL A 179 11.20 13.66 2.90
N ALA A 180 10.87 14.84 3.39
CA ALA A 180 9.72 15.09 4.24
C ALA A 180 8.65 15.86 3.47
N GLU A 181 7.37 15.63 3.79
CA GLU A 181 6.30 16.56 3.44
C GLU A 181 6.48 17.89 4.19
N GLN A 182 5.75 18.94 3.79
CA GLN A 182 5.84 20.26 4.44
C GLN A 182 5.63 20.21 5.97
N GLY A 183 4.71 19.38 6.45
CA GLY A 183 4.48 19.18 7.88
C GLY A 183 5.39 18.14 8.53
N GLY A 184 6.26 17.49 7.75
CA GLY A 184 7.26 16.55 8.23
C GLY A 184 8.44 17.28 8.86
N GLY A 185 8.98 16.72 9.95
CA GLY A 185 10.06 17.34 10.70
C GLY A 185 11.43 17.30 10.01
N GLY A 186 12.40 17.98 10.61
CA GLY A 186 13.80 17.99 10.19
C GLY A 186 14.19 19.26 9.41
N ALA A 187 15.44 19.71 9.61
CA ALA A 187 15.98 20.83 8.86
C ALA A 187 16.10 20.48 7.37
N SER A 188 15.91 21.44 6.48
CA SER A 188 16.11 21.23 5.04
C SER A 188 17.60 21.16 4.68
N ALA A 189 17.97 20.23 3.80
CA ALA A 189 19.29 20.12 3.17
C ALA A 189 19.35 20.81 1.80
N CYS A 190 18.22 21.30 1.30
CA CYS A 190 18.20 22.03 0.04
C CYS A 190 18.83 23.41 0.22
N PRO A 191 19.58 23.89 -0.79
CA PRO A 191 20.00 25.29 -0.88
C PRO A 191 18.80 26.26 -0.92
#